data_AF-A0A970X340-F1
#
_entry.id   AF-A0A970X340-F1
#
_cell.length_a   1.000
_cell.length_b   1.000
_cell.length_c   1.000
_cell.angle_alpha   90.00
_cell.angle_beta   90.00
_cell.angle_gamma   90.00
#
_symmetry.space_group_name_H-M   'P 1'
#
loop_
_entity.id
_entity.type
_entity.pdbx_description
1 polymer ?
#
loop_
_entity_poly.entity_id
_entity_poly.type
_entity_poly.pdbx_seq_one_letter_code
_entity_poly.pdbx_strand_id
1 'polypeptide(L)'
;MNFTTVTNFVNAASTAGVNIYGHTLAWHAQQATGYLNGLIKDLPPLPIEGSDTTVWVSMKAKDFTQDKTIGWTSDKTTYGYSTSFVADGLQVHTTKKVNSWEVQYIVMDNIPTEKGVTYKMTITVKGSAAGNIHSKLGDWSGGAGAEIPFTTAWKEVVINYKSTLNNSFLLFQHGDFVGDIWIKNIKFEKAVAGKKSTSNFIVMNATAKNAEVWDNQFWIKLGNFNKGDTYEFSAQVRADNAAKASTQTHSAPGSYVNWQGMGDVNFTTEWKTVTKTGAFADAGQSIAFNLSEYAGANKYYFDNVSFKVNGVERVKNGTFDGTDVSSFAWKRYGGGVTSPTITIDSNYVQLPQSRPLPAEIKHDTLVYAMSRWINGMMNACGGKVKAWDVVNEAISGGDSNGDGVYDLQHYNGNDGDFFWQDHMGDLEYVRQAVRLARLHYASSMASKGGDDGKLKLFVNDYNLESDWDGNGKLKSLIKWIQRWEADGVTKIDGIGSQMHISCYMNESTQTSKKNAIENSFRLMAASGKLVRISELDMGMVDASGKDVPTANMTEAMHQRMADLYEWIFKKYFEIIPAAQQWGICQWCATDSPTNSGWRANTPVGLWTLDWYRKHTYAGFARGLGAPKDPT
;
A
#
# COMPACT_ATOMS: atom_id res chain seq x y z
N MET A 1 -5.19 15.69 12.68
CA MET A 1 -5.11 14.50 13.56
C MET A 1 -5.67 14.88 14.91
N ASN A 2 -6.51 14.04 15.49
CA ASN A 2 -7.10 14.25 16.81
C ASN A 2 -6.57 13.16 17.75
N PHE A 3 -5.89 13.56 18.83
CA PHE A 3 -5.30 12.64 19.81
C PHE A 3 -6.04 12.63 21.17
N THR A 4 -7.22 13.24 21.26
CA THR A 4 -7.99 13.33 22.52
C THR A 4 -8.25 11.95 23.13
N THR A 5 -8.59 10.94 22.32
CA THR A 5 -8.80 9.57 22.81
C THR A 5 -7.53 8.99 23.44
N VAL A 6 -6.36 9.21 22.82
CA VAL A 6 -5.06 8.76 23.36
C VAL A 6 -4.78 9.45 24.69
N THR A 7 -4.92 10.78 24.76
CA THR A 7 -4.72 11.54 26.00
C THR A 7 -5.63 11.06 27.12
N ASN A 8 -6.91 10.83 26.83
CA ASN A 8 -7.88 10.34 27.81
C ASN A 8 -7.50 8.94 28.31
N PHE A 9 -7.13 8.03 27.41
CA PHE A 9 -6.68 6.68 27.76
C PHE A 9 -5.42 6.72 28.64
N VAL A 10 -4.39 7.45 28.23
CA VAL A 10 -3.12 7.55 28.96
C VAL A 10 -3.33 8.15 30.35
N ASN A 11 -4.18 9.17 30.45
CA ASN A 11 -4.54 9.77 31.73
C ASN A 11 -5.26 8.77 32.64
N ALA A 12 -6.28 8.08 32.12
CA ALA A 12 -7.04 7.10 32.90
C ALA A 12 -6.15 5.95 33.41
N ALA A 13 -5.32 5.36 32.54
CA ALA A 13 -4.39 4.30 32.91
C ALA A 13 -3.36 4.78 33.95
N SER A 14 -2.79 5.97 33.75
CA SER A 14 -1.82 6.53 34.72
C SER A 14 -2.45 6.82 36.07
N THR A 15 -3.69 7.33 36.10
CA THR A 15 -4.46 7.55 37.35
C THR A 15 -4.76 6.24 38.05
N ALA A 16 -4.97 5.16 37.29
CA ALA A 16 -5.14 3.80 37.82
C ALA A 16 -3.81 3.13 38.24
N GLY A 17 -2.66 3.81 38.11
CA GLY A 17 -1.35 3.24 38.44
C GLY A 17 -0.85 2.21 37.42
N VAL A 18 -1.44 2.16 36.23
CA VAL A 18 -1.07 1.23 35.15
C VAL A 18 -0.04 1.88 34.23
N ASN A 19 1.10 1.23 34.09
CA ASN A 19 2.10 1.61 33.10
C ASN A 19 1.65 1.19 31.70
N ILE A 20 1.97 2.02 30.71
CA ILE A 20 1.59 1.80 29.32
C ILE A 20 2.84 1.54 28.49
N TYR A 21 2.73 0.55 27.62
CA TYR A 21 3.64 0.33 26.50
C TYR A 21 2.96 0.84 25.23
N GLY A 22 3.66 1.67 24.46
CA GLY A 22 3.19 2.08 23.16
C GLY A 22 3.50 1.00 22.12
N HIS A 23 2.52 0.64 21.29
CA HIS A 23 2.76 -0.30 20.20
C HIS A 23 3.51 0.42 19.08
N THR A 24 2.94 0.70 17.91
CA THR A 24 3.77 1.19 16.80
C THR A 24 3.80 2.71 16.58
N LEU A 25 5.00 3.26 16.35
CA LEU A 25 5.21 4.62 15.83
C LEU A 25 5.39 4.65 14.30
N ALA A 26 6.05 3.64 13.73
CA ALA A 26 6.21 3.47 12.28
C ALA A 26 5.95 2.01 11.89
N TRP A 27 4.97 1.78 11.01
CA TRP A 27 4.63 0.48 10.48
C TRP A 27 4.34 0.60 8.99
N HIS A 28 4.46 -0.50 8.26
CA HIS A 28 4.07 -0.55 6.85
C HIS A 28 2.54 -0.69 6.70
N ALA A 29 1.89 -1.44 7.59
CA ALA A 29 0.44 -1.64 7.56
C ALA A 29 -0.31 -0.59 8.39
N GLN A 30 -1.63 -0.55 8.19
CA GLN A 30 -2.57 0.35 8.89
C GLN A 30 -2.21 1.83 8.82
N GLN A 31 -1.49 2.23 7.77
CA GLN A 31 -1.12 3.61 7.51
C GLN A 31 -2.25 4.37 6.82
N ALA A 32 -2.23 5.71 6.93
CA ALA A 32 -3.08 6.57 6.14
C ALA A 32 -2.57 6.66 4.68
N THR A 33 -2.59 5.53 3.96
CA THR A 33 -1.96 5.37 2.63
C THR A 33 -2.40 6.43 1.64
N GLY A 34 -3.70 6.72 1.56
CA GLY A 34 -4.23 7.77 0.68
C GLY A 34 -3.68 9.17 1.00
N TYR A 35 -3.43 9.48 2.27
CA TYR A 35 -2.80 10.73 2.69
C TYR A 35 -1.31 10.74 2.32
N LEU A 36 -0.56 9.70 2.70
CA LEU A 36 0.89 9.61 2.45
C LEU A 36 1.20 9.60 0.96
N ASN A 37 0.51 8.76 0.17
CA ASN A 37 0.62 8.74 -1.29
C ASN A 37 0.20 10.08 -1.90
N GLY A 38 -0.77 10.77 -1.29
CA GLY A 38 -1.19 12.12 -1.68
C GLY A 38 -0.10 13.17 -1.53
N LEU A 39 0.72 13.07 -0.48
CA LEU A 39 1.83 13.99 -0.23
C LEU A 39 2.97 13.85 -1.23
N ILE A 40 3.17 12.66 -1.77
CA ILE A 40 4.31 12.32 -2.64
C ILE A 40 3.93 12.20 -4.12
N LYS A 41 2.76 12.73 -4.49
CA LYS A 41 2.30 12.81 -5.88
C LYS A 41 3.24 13.66 -6.72
N ASP A 42 3.29 13.35 -8.01
CA ASP A 42 3.97 14.17 -9.00
C ASP A 42 3.48 15.63 -8.94
N LEU A 43 4.42 16.54 -9.16
CA LEU A 43 4.13 17.95 -9.34
C LEU A 43 3.28 18.17 -10.59
N PRO A 44 2.40 19.19 -10.57
CA PRO A 44 1.60 19.52 -11.73
C PRO A 44 2.49 19.86 -12.93
N PRO A 45 1.97 19.61 -14.15
CA PRO A 45 2.67 19.96 -15.37
C PRO A 45 2.92 21.46 -15.48
N LEU A 46 4.05 21.84 -16.08
CA LEU A 46 4.34 23.22 -16.47
C LEU A 46 3.85 23.50 -17.89
N PRO A 47 3.41 24.72 -18.22
CA PRO A 47 3.06 25.09 -19.59
C PRO A 47 4.22 24.83 -20.56
N ILE A 48 3.90 24.39 -21.78
CA ILE A 48 4.90 24.25 -22.85
C ILE A 48 5.12 25.62 -23.49
N GLU A 49 6.37 26.08 -23.50
CA GLU A 49 6.76 27.31 -24.18
C GLU A 49 6.53 27.20 -25.70
N GLY A 50 5.90 28.21 -26.29
CA GLY A 50 5.56 28.21 -27.72
C GLY A 50 4.46 27.22 -28.10
N SER A 51 3.53 26.91 -27.20
CA SER A 51 2.32 26.14 -27.52
C SER A 51 1.57 26.76 -28.70
N ASP A 52 1.23 25.95 -29.70
CA ASP A 52 0.61 26.38 -30.96
C ASP A 52 -0.77 25.71 -31.20
N THR A 53 -1.23 24.92 -30.24
CA THR A 53 -2.53 24.25 -30.31
C THR A 53 -3.16 24.05 -28.94
N THR A 54 -4.43 23.68 -28.91
CA THR A 54 -5.16 23.33 -27.69
C THR A 54 -5.92 22.04 -27.96
N VAL A 55 -5.80 21.08 -27.05
CA VAL A 55 -6.50 19.81 -27.14
C VAL A 55 -7.32 19.56 -25.88
N TRP A 56 -8.38 18.77 -26.02
CA TRP A 56 -9.21 18.33 -24.91
C TRP A 56 -8.67 17.02 -24.39
N VAL A 57 -8.16 17.03 -23.16
CA VAL A 57 -7.55 15.87 -22.51
C VAL A 57 -8.54 15.28 -21.52
N SER A 58 -8.75 13.96 -21.56
CA SER A 58 -9.68 13.26 -20.70
C SER A 58 -9.22 13.29 -19.25
N MET A 59 -9.95 14.00 -18.40
CA MET A 59 -9.61 14.18 -16.99
C MET A 59 -10.28 13.14 -16.09
N LYS A 60 -11.56 12.84 -16.35
CA LYS A 60 -12.32 11.84 -15.59
C LYS A 60 -13.45 11.30 -16.44
N ALA A 61 -13.63 9.99 -16.44
CA ALA A 61 -14.72 9.34 -17.16
C ALA A 61 -15.40 8.31 -16.27
N LYS A 62 -16.67 8.03 -16.57
CA LYS A 62 -17.44 6.96 -15.95
C LYS A 62 -18.31 6.31 -17.02
N ASP A 63 -18.11 5.02 -17.20
CA ASP A 63 -18.92 4.17 -18.06
C ASP A 63 -19.82 3.31 -17.18
N PHE A 64 -21.12 3.56 -17.18
CA PHE A 64 -22.08 2.88 -16.32
C PHE A 64 -22.36 1.43 -16.73
N THR A 65 -21.85 0.99 -17.88
CA THR A 65 -21.85 -0.43 -18.26
C THR A 65 -20.81 -1.23 -17.46
N GLN A 66 -19.76 -0.56 -16.98
CA GLN A 66 -18.66 -1.15 -16.21
C GLN A 66 -18.70 -0.73 -14.73
N ASP A 67 -18.87 0.57 -14.46
CA ASP A 67 -18.94 1.15 -13.12
C ASP A 67 -20.40 1.37 -12.70
N LYS A 68 -20.95 0.38 -12.00
CA LYS A 68 -22.36 0.32 -11.55
C LYS A 68 -22.57 1.01 -10.20
N THR A 69 -22.04 2.22 -10.06
CA THR A 69 -22.17 3.02 -8.84
C THR A 69 -22.70 4.41 -9.13
N ILE A 70 -23.39 5.00 -8.16
CA ILE A 70 -23.67 6.45 -8.08
C ILE A 70 -23.49 6.87 -6.63
N GLY A 71 -23.29 8.17 -6.40
CA GLY A 71 -23.15 8.73 -5.07
C GLY A 71 -24.51 8.88 -4.36
N TRP A 72 -24.58 9.87 -3.47
CA TRP A 72 -25.79 10.20 -2.73
C TRP A 72 -27.01 10.41 -3.65
N THR A 73 -28.19 10.01 -3.16
CA THR A 73 -29.47 10.25 -3.82
C THR A 73 -30.46 10.88 -2.83
N SER A 74 -31.37 11.72 -3.31
CA SER A 74 -32.56 12.11 -2.55
C SER A 74 -33.45 10.92 -2.22
N ASP A 75 -34.47 11.14 -1.38
CA ASP A 75 -35.38 10.07 -0.96
C ASP A 75 -36.23 9.56 -2.15
N LYS A 76 -35.90 8.36 -2.61
CA LYS A 76 -36.52 7.70 -3.77
C LYS A 76 -38.01 7.46 -3.59
N THR A 77 -38.43 7.08 -2.39
CA THR A 77 -39.84 6.77 -2.07
C THR A 77 -40.69 8.02 -2.07
N THR A 78 -40.21 9.09 -1.41
CA THR A 78 -40.89 10.38 -1.27
C THR A 78 -41.09 11.04 -2.63
N TYR A 79 -40.04 11.08 -3.45
CA TYR A 79 -40.05 11.77 -4.73
C TYR A 79 -40.42 10.87 -5.91
N GLY A 80 -40.65 9.58 -5.67
CA GLY A 80 -41.24 8.65 -6.63
C GLY A 80 -40.32 8.33 -7.80
N TYR A 81 -39.08 7.93 -7.53
CA TYR A 81 -38.15 7.49 -8.57
C TYR A 81 -37.29 6.30 -8.12
N SER A 82 -36.67 5.62 -9.06
CA SER A 82 -35.72 4.53 -8.80
C SER A 82 -34.50 4.65 -9.71
N THR A 83 -33.40 4.02 -9.30
CA THR A 83 -32.15 3.96 -10.06
C THR A 83 -31.75 2.49 -10.20
N SER A 84 -31.43 2.04 -11.40
CA SER A 84 -30.96 0.67 -11.66
C SER A 84 -29.85 0.68 -12.71
N PHE A 85 -29.00 -0.36 -12.72
CA PHE A 85 -27.97 -0.54 -13.73
C PHE A 85 -28.39 -1.67 -14.67
N VAL A 86 -28.72 -1.31 -15.90
CA VAL A 86 -29.11 -2.23 -16.97
C VAL A 86 -27.94 -2.46 -17.94
N ALA A 87 -28.10 -3.34 -18.92
CA ALA A 87 -27.04 -3.65 -19.89
C ALA A 87 -26.47 -2.40 -20.59
N ASP A 88 -27.31 -1.39 -20.83
CA ASP A 88 -26.93 -0.16 -21.53
C ASP A 88 -26.50 1.00 -20.61
N GLY A 89 -26.35 0.77 -19.30
CA GLY A 89 -25.88 1.77 -18.33
C GLY A 89 -26.86 2.05 -17.19
N LEU A 90 -26.79 3.26 -16.63
CA LEU A 90 -27.68 3.72 -15.55
C LEU A 90 -29.07 4.03 -16.12
N GLN A 91 -30.11 3.45 -15.54
CA GLN A 91 -31.50 3.82 -15.76
C GLN A 91 -32.05 4.53 -14.53
N VAL A 92 -32.69 5.69 -14.73
CA VAL A 92 -33.46 6.40 -13.71
C VAL A 92 -34.91 6.47 -14.14
N HIS A 93 -35.79 5.86 -13.34
CA HIS A 93 -37.21 5.77 -13.62
C HIS A 93 -37.98 6.67 -12.66
N THR A 94 -38.62 7.72 -13.17
CA THR A 94 -39.43 8.67 -12.39
C THR A 94 -40.92 8.47 -12.67
N THR A 95 -41.70 8.28 -11.60
CA THR A 95 -43.12 7.89 -11.68
C THR A 95 -44.11 9.05 -11.60
N LYS A 96 -43.69 10.20 -11.06
CA LYS A 96 -44.54 11.39 -10.89
C LYS A 96 -43.73 12.67 -11.04
N LYS A 97 -44.40 13.73 -11.47
CA LYS A 97 -43.78 15.05 -11.61
C LYS A 97 -43.69 15.74 -10.25
N VAL A 98 -42.51 16.25 -9.92
CA VAL A 98 -42.18 17.03 -8.73
C VAL A 98 -41.30 18.23 -9.16
N ASN A 99 -40.80 19.04 -8.24
CA ASN A 99 -39.83 20.07 -8.60
C ASN A 99 -38.53 19.42 -9.11
N SER A 100 -37.83 20.06 -10.04
CA SER A 100 -36.65 19.47 -10.68
C SER A 100 -35.61 18.98 -9.67
N TRP A 101 -35.36 19.75 -8.61
CA TRP A 101 -34.40 19.46 -7.54
C TRP A 101 -34.83 18.37 -6.55
N GLU A 102 -36.07 17.91 -6.58
CA GLU A 102 -36.57 16.88 -5.65
C GLU A 102 -36.13 15.48 -6.06
N VAL A 103 -36.02 15.20 -7.37
CA VAL A 103 -35.32 14.00 -7.87
C VAL A 103 -33.89 14.37 -8.19
N GLN A 104 -32.96 14.08 -7.28
CA GLN A 104 -31.56 14.44 -7.42
C GLN A 104 -30.58 13.35 -6.97
N TYR A 105 -29.44 13.26 -7.62
CA TYR A 105 -28.40 12.28 -7.30
C TYR A 105 -27.02 12.70 -7.84
N ILE A 106 -25.98 12.32 -7.11
CA ILE A 106 -24.59 12.50 -7.54
C ILE A 106 -24.25 11.38 -8.53
N VAL A 107 -24.05 11.74 -9.78
CA VAL A 107 -23.74 10.78 -10.85
C VAL A 107 -22.23 10.49 -10.92
N MET A 108 -21.40 11.45 -10.49
CA MET A 108 -19.94 11.34 -10.40
C MET A 108 -19.44 12.29 -9.30
N ASP A 109 -18.61 11.83 -8.38
CA ASP A 109 -18.01 12.63 -7.31
C ASP A 109 -16.52 12.92 -7.60
N ASN A 110 -15.81 13.64 -6.71
CA ASN A 110 -14.35 13.83 -6.76
C ASN A 110 -13.78 14.15 -8.15
N ILE A 111 -14.47 15.01 -8.90
CA ILE A 111 -14.03 15.52 -10.20
C ILE A 111 -13.01 16.61 -9.89
N PRO A 112 -11.73 16.49 -10.29
CA PRO A 112 -10.67 17.39 -9.88
C PRO A 112 -10.71 18.72 -10.65
N THR A 113 -11.83 19.44 -10.54
CA THR A 113 -12.02 20.75 -11.15
C THR A 113 -11.14 21.79 -10.47
N GLU A 114 -10.80 22.84 -11.20
CA GLU A 114 -10.09 24.02 -10.74
C GLU A 114 -11.02 25.23 -10.92
N LYS A 115 -11.10 26.08 -9.89
CA LYS A 115 -11.92 27.30 -9.94
C LYS A 115 -11.50 28.19 -11.11
N GLY A 116 -12.47 28.57 -11.94
CA GLY A 116 -12.30 29.45 -13.09
C GLY A 116 -11.99 28.74 -14.42
N VAL A 117 -11.71 27.44 -14.40
CA VAL A 117 -11.38 26.65 -15.61
C VAL A 117 -12.65 26.12 -16.27
N THR A 118 -12.67 26.14 -17.62
CA THR A 118 -13.74 25.54 -18.41
C THR A 118 -13.43 24.09 -18.75
N TYR A 119 -14.38 23.20 -18.47
CA TYR A 119 -14.33 21.78 -18.75
C TYR A 119 -15.40 21.39 -19.75
N LYS A 120 -15.08 20.49 -20.67
CA LYS A 120 -16.02 19.93 -21.63
C LYS A 120 -16.49 18.57 -21.12
N MET A 121 -17.76 18.46 -20.79
CA MET A 121 -18.41 17.22 -20.43
C MET A 121 -19.13 16.65 -21.65
N THR A 122 -18.81 15.42 -22.03
CA THR A 122 -19.59 14.63 -22.99
C THR A 122 -20.40 13.58 -22.22
N ILE A 123 -21.69 13.49 -22.48
CA ILE A 123 -22.59 12.47 -21.92
C ILE A 123 -23.33 11.74 -23.04
N THR A 124 -23.39 10.42 -22.96
CA THR A 124 -24.26 9.60 -23.83
C THR A 124 -25.56 9.31 -23.11
N VAL A 125 -26.68 9.89 -23.57
CA VAL A 125 -27.98 9.87 -22.89
C VAL A 125 -29.16 9.66 -23.86
N LYS A 126 -30.23 9.04 -23.38
CA LYS A 126 -31.57 9.00 -24.00
C LYS A 126 -32.66 8.99 -22.92
N GLY A 127 -33.91 9.20 -23.30
CA GLY A 127 -35.07 9.02 -22.42
C GLY A 127 -36.24 8.32 -23.08
N SER A 128 -37.28 7.99 -22.32
CA SER A 128 -38.53 7.42 -22.86
C SER A 128 -39.34 8.44 -23.67
N ALA A 129 -39.07 9.72 -23.47
CA ALA A 129 -39.53 10.86 -24.25
C ALA A 129 -38.41 11.91 -24.32
N ALA A 130 -38.61 13.00 -25.07
CA ALA A 130 -37.67 14.13 -25.04
C ALA A 130 -37.80 14.92 -23.73
N GLY A 131 -36.68 15.43 -23.21
CA GLY A 131 -36.63 16.16 -21.95
C GLY A 131 -35.26 16.77 -21.68
N ASN A 132 -35.08 17.32 -20.48
CA ASN A 132 -33.79 17.85 -20.01
C ASN A 132 -33.45 17.28 -18.63
N ILE A 133 -32.16 17.10 -18.38
CA ILE A 133 -31.61 16.94 -17.04
C ILE A 133 -31.02 18.29 -16.63
N HIS A 134 -31.44 18.80 -15.49
CA HIS A 134 -30.82 19.94 -14.81
C HIS A 134 -29.57 19.43 -14.09
N SER A 135 -28.40 19.93 -14.46
CA SER A 135 -27.14 19.47 -13.90
C SER A 135 -26.45 20.57 -13.11
N LYS A 136 -25.66 20.17 -12.09
CA LYS A 136 -24.76 21.06 -11.35
C LYS A 136 -23.39 20.42 -11.21
N LEU A 137 -22.37 21.10 -11.73
CA LEU A 137 -20.97 20.80 -11.43
C LEU A 137 -20.51 21.70 -10.28
N GLY A 138 -20.37 21.14 -9.08
CA GLY A 138 -19.93 21.89 -7.91
C GLY A 138 -19.98 21.08 -6.62
N ASP A 139 -20.35 21.72 -5.53
CA ASP A 139 -20.50 21.11 -4.21
C ASP A 139 -21.91 21.36 -3.64
N TRP A 140 -22.09 21.09 -2.35
CA TRP A 140 -23.35 21.35 -1.66
C TRP A 140 -23.65 22.85 -1.49
N SER A 141 -22.63 23.71 -1.53
CA SER A 141 -22.72 25.15 -1.34
C SER A 141 -22.99 25.92 -2.64
N GLY A 142 -22.64 25.37 -3.80
CA GLY A 142 -22.86 26.02 -5.10
C GLY A 142 -22.23 25.28 -6.28
N GLY A 143 -22.32 25.83 -7.48
CA GLY A 143 -21.74 25.23 -8.68
C GLY A 143 -22.21 25.85 -9.99
N ALA A 144 -21.64 25.39 -11.10
CA ALA A 144 -22.08 25.75 -12.44
C ALA A 144 -23.24 24.85 -12.88
N GLY A 145 -24.37 25.48 -13.23
CA GLY A 145 -25.56 24.79 -13.72
C GLY A 145 -25.57 24.65 -15.24
N ALA A 146 -26.20 23.59 -15.77
CA ALA A 146 -26.50 23.45 -17.18
C ALA A 146 -27.75 22.60 -17.42
N GLU A 147 -28.27 22.63 -18.65
CA GLU A 147 -29.34 21.76 -19.13
C GLU A 147 -28.74 20.72 -20.07
N ILE A 148 -29.07 19.45 -19.86
CA ILE A 148 -28.66 18.35 -20.73
C ILE A 148 -29.89 17.84 -21.49
N PRO A 149 -30.09 18.27 -22.75
CA PRO A 149 -31.23 17.80 -23.54
C PRO A 149 -31.04 16.33 -23.95
N PHE A 150 -32.13 15.56 -23.93
CA PHE A 150 -32.15 14.19 -24.44
C PHE A 150 -33.38 13.91 -25.29
N THR A 151 -33.30 12.85 -26.09
CA THR A 151 -34.39 12.37 -26.96
C THR A 151 -34.61 10.87 -26.76
N THR A 152 -35.52 10.27 -27.51
CA THR A 152 -35.75 8.81 -27.49
C THR A 152 -34.59 8.00 -28.09
N ALA A 153 -33.77 8.62 -28.94
CA ALA A 153 -32.53 8.03 -29.45
C ALA A 153 -31.34 8.39 -28.56
N TRP A 154 -30.39 7.45 -28.45
CA TRP A 154 -29.07 7.70 -27.87
C TRP A 154 -28.39 8.86 -28.58
N LYS A 155 -27.94 9.85 -27.82
CA LYS A 155 -27.16 10.99 -28.32
C LYS A 155 -25.98 11.27 -27.41
N GLU A 156 -24.89 11.70 -28.02
CA GLU A 156 -23.81 12.37 -27.32
C GLU A 156 -24.16 13.86 -27.19
N VAL A 157 -24.14 14.36 -25.96
CA VAL A 157 -24.41 15.76 -25.63
C VAL A 157 -23.16 16.34 -25.01
N VAL A 158 -22.75 17.51 -25.49
CA VAL A 158 -21.55 18.21 -25.00
C VAL A 158 -21.97 19.45 -24.24
N ILE A 159 -21.55 19.55 -22.97
CA ILE A 159 -21.76 20.72 -22.10
C ILE A 159 -20.41 21.27 -21.68
N ASN A 160 -20.24 22.59 -21.78
CA ASN A 160 -19.08 23.28 -21.24
C ASN A 160 -19.41 23.89 -19.87
N TYR A 161 -18.74 23.43 -18.81
CA TYR A 161 -18.87 24.01 -17.48
C TYR A 161 -17.66 24.87 -17.16
N LYS A 162 -17.89 26.14 -16.81
CA LYS A 162 -16.87 26.96 -16.14
C LYS A 162 -16.95 26.69 -14.64
N SER A 163 -16.01 25.91 -14.10
CA SER A 163 -16.03 25.54 -12.70
C SER A 163 -15.90 26.77 -11.79
N THR A 164 -16.66 26.79 -10.70
CA THR A 164 -16.58 27.84 -9.67
C THR A 164 -15.76 27.42 -8.45
N LEU A 165 -15.33 26.15 -8.36
CA LEU A 165 -14.74 25.54 -7.19
C LEU A 165 -13.56 24.61 -7.55
N ASN A 166 -12.71 24.33 -6.56
CA ASN A 166 -11.77 23.22 -6.64
C ASN A 166 -12.45 21.94 -6.15
N ASN A 167 -12.30 20.83 -6.88
CA ASN A 167 -12.95 19.54 -6.62
C ASN A 167 -14.49 19.60 -6.57
N SER A 168 -15.16 19.03 -7.56
CA SER A 168 -16.62 19.05 -7.69
C SER A 168 -17.21 17.65 -7.71
N PHE A 169 -18.48 17.51 -7.36
CA PHE A 169 -19.34 16.45 -7.86
C PHE A 169 -20.19 16.96 -9.02
N LEU A 170 -20.68 16.04 -9.85
CA LEU A 170 -21.74 16.26 -10.82
C LEU A 170 -23.05 15.74 -10.25
N LEU A 171 -24.00 16.65 -10.03
CA LEU A 171 -25.34 16.37 -9.54
C LEU A 171 -26.32 16.48 -10.70
N PHE A 172 -27.20 15.49 -10.86
CA PHE A 172 -28.31 15.54 -11.80
C PHE A 172 -29.63 15.71 -11.06
N GLN A 173 -30.53 16.47 -11.68
CA GLN A 173 -31.84 16.85 -11.18
C GLN A 173 -32.84 16.79 -12.33
N HIS A 174 -33.97 16.11 -12.17
CA HIS A 174 -34.95 15.95 -13.26
C HIS A 174 -36.35 15.57 -12.75
N GLY A 175 -36.74 16.05 -11.57
CA GLY A 175 -38.06 15.76 -10.99
C GLY A 175 -39.23 16.26 -11.84
N ASP A 176 -38.99 17.19 -12.75
CA ASP A 176 -39.95 17.71 -13.71
C ASP A 176 -40.18 16.81 -14.94
N PHE A 177 -39.44 15.70 -15.06
CA PHE A 177 -39.59 14.67 -16.10
C PHE A 177 -40.15 13.36 -15.53
N VAL A 178 -41.20 12.84 -16.16
CA VAL A 178 -41.80 11.52 -15.84
C VAL A 178 -41.45 10.54 -16.95
N GLY A 179 -40.93 9.38 -16.57
CA GLY A 179 -40.45 8.36 -17.49
C GLY A 179 -39.05 7.87 -17.15
N ASP A 180 -38.41 7.23 -18.12
CA ASP A 180 -37.09 6.66 -17.99
C ASP A 180 -36.03 7.55 -18.63
N ILE A 181 -34.89 7.68 -17.96
CA ILE A 181 -33.67 8.28 -18.50
C ILE A 181 -32.58 7.21 -18.44
N TRP A 182 -31.88 7.01 -19.56
CA TRP A 182 -30.72 6.12 -19.62
C TRP A 182 -29.45 6.91 -19.88
N ILE A 183 -28.43 6.67 -19.07
CA ILE A 183 -27.11 7.30 -19.15
C ILE A 183 -26.07 6.19 -19.31
N LYS A 184 -25.39 6.18 -20.46
CA LYS A 184 -24.39 5.16 -20.76
C LYS A 184 -23.03 5.51 -20.19
N ASN A 185 -22.55 6.72 -20.48
CA ASN A 185 -21.25 7.19 -20.03
C ASN A 185 -21.21 8.71 -19.89
N ILE A 186 -20.27 9.20 -19.09
CA ILE A 186 -19.93 10.61 -18.90
C ILE A 186 -18.40 10.73 -18.95
N LYS A 187 -17.90 11.71 -19.71
CA LYS A 187 -16.48 12.05 -19.79
C LYS A 187 -16.28 13.55 -19.61
N PHE A 188 -15.42 13.94 -18.67
CA PHE A 188 -14.91 15.30 -18.54
C PHE A 188 -13.55 15.43 -19.18
N GLU A 189 -13.38 16.46 -19.99
CA GLU A 189 -12.13 16.83 -20.63
C GLU A 189 -11.73 18.25 -20.19
N LYS A 190 -10.44 18.46 -19.97
CA LYS A 190 -9.84 19.77 -19.72
C LYS A 190 -9.16 20.25 -20.99
N ALA A 191 -9.32 21.54 -21.33
CA ALA A 191 -8.54 22.15 -22.38
C ALA A 191 -7.09 22.30 -21.92
N VAL A 192 -6.14 21.78 -22.70
CA VAL A 192 -4.71 21.82 -22.41
C VAL A 192 -4.00 22.41 -23.62
N ALA A 193 -3.19 23.44 -23.39
CA ALA A 193 -2.31 23.99 -24.40
C ALA A 193 -1.23 22.96 -24.74
N GLY A 194 -1.05 22.68 -26.03
CA GLY A 194 -0.08 21.72 -26.54
C GLY A 194 0.78 22.34 -27.64
N LYS A 195 1.81 21.60 -28.03
CA LYS A 195 2.70 21.98 -29.13
C LYS A 195 2.71 20.87 -30.17
N LYS A 196 2.37 21.18 -31.42
CA LYS A 196 2.53 20.23 -32.53
C LYS A 196 4.01 19.90 -32.69
N SER A 197 4.29 18.62 -32.83
CA SER A 197 5.63 18.09 -33.03
C SER A 197 5.55 16.83 -33.88
N THR A 198 6.68 16.40 -34.39
CA THR A 198 6.85 15.00 -34.76
C THR A 198 7.35 14.25 -33.52
N SER A 199 6.84 13.05 -33.27
CA SER A 199 7.40 12.14 -32.26
C SER A 199 7.75 10.81 -32.91
N ASN A 200 8.88 10.25 -32.49
CA ASN A 200 9.38 8.95 -32.91
C ASN A 200 9.30 8.02 -31.70
N PHE A 201 8.68 6.85 -31.85
CA PHE A 201 8.53 5.93 -30.73
C PHE A 201 8.47 4.48 -31.19
N ILE A 202 8.67 3.54 -30.28
CA ILE A 202 8.33 2.14 -30.50
C ILE A 202 6.88 1.90 -30.05
N VAL A 203 6.08 1.27 -30.91
CA VAL A 203 4.73 0.78 -30.55
C VAL A 203 4.64 -0.73 -30.66
N MET A 204 4.42 -1.39 -29.52
CA MET A 204 4.18 -2.82 -29.45
C MET A 204 2.67 -3.09 -29.47
N ASN A 205 2.17 -3.55 -30.61
CA ASN A 205 0.83 -4.14 -30.74
C ASN A 205 0.82 -5.52 -30.05
N ALA A 206 0.48 -5.57 -28.76
CA ALA A 206 0.33 -6.81 -28.01
C ALA A 206 -1.01 -7.48 -28.36
N THR A 207 -0.95 -8.78 -28.59
CA THR A 207 -2.15 -9.62 -28.74
C THR A 207 -2.87 -9.78 -27.39
N ALA A 208 -4.12 -10.21 -27.39
CA ALA A 208 -4.80 -10.57 -26.14
C ALA A 208 -4.01 -11.66 -25.39
N LYS A 209 -4.07 -11.63 -24.06
CA LYS A 209 -3.44 -12.67 -23.23
C LYS A 209 -4.05 -14.02 -23.59
N ASN A 210 -3.20 -15.01 -23.85
CA ASN A 210 -3.62 -16.39 -24.04
C ASN A 210 -3.70 -17.12 -22.69
N ALA A 211 -2.60 -17.12 -21.94
CA ALA A 211 -2.53 -17.74 -20.62
C ALA A 211 -1.62 -16.95 -19.67
N GLU A 212 -0.48 -16.50 -20.16
CA GLU A 212 0.61 -15.99 -19.32
C GLU A 212 0.79 -14.49 -19.48
N VAL A 213 1.22 -13.82 -18.41
CA VAL A 213 1.48 -12.37 -18.43
C VAL A 213 2.66 -12.00 -19.36
N TRP A 214 3.53 -12.96 -19.64
CA TRP A 214 4.68 -12.85 -20.56
C TRP A 214 4.38 -13.35 -22.00
N ASP A 215 3.12 -13.57 -22.37
CA ASP A 215 2.75 -13.99 -23.74
C ASP A 215 3.25 -12.98 -24.80
N ASN A 216 3.15 -11.69 -24.48
CA ASN A 216 3.72 -10.59 -25.23
C ASN A 216 4.78 -9.89 -24.35
N GLN A 217 5.96 -9.67 -24.90
CA GLN A 217 7.08 -9.06 -24.17
C GLN A 217 7.85 -8.05 -25.02
N PHE A 218 8.35 -7.01 -24.36
CA PHE A 218 9.31 -6.04 -24.88
C PHE A 218 10.57 -6.07 -24.03
N TRP A 219 11.75 -5.99 -24.63
CA TRP A 219 13.02 -6.01 -23.91
C TRP A 219 13.84 -4.78 -24.21
N ILE A 220 14.50 -4.28 -23.16
CA ILE A 220 15.63 -3.36 -23.27
C ILE A 220 16.91 -4.17 -23.00
N LYS A 221 17.81 -4.21 -23.97
CA LYS A 221 19.12 -4.85 -23.91
C LYS A 221 20.12 -3.86 -23.32
N LEU A 222 20.77 -4.26 -22.23
CA LEU A 222 21.69 -3.40 -21.45
C LEU A 222 23.16 -3.84 -21.57
N GLY A 223 23.39 -5.03 -22.16
CA GLY A 223 24.63 -5.77 -22.01
C GLY A 223 24.75 -6.34 -20.60
N ASN A 224 25.88 -6.98 -20.28
CA ASN A 224 26.07 -7.61 -18.98
C ASN A 224 25.93 -6.60 -17.83
N PHE A 225 25.17 -7.01 -16.81
CA PHE A 225 25.10 -6.41 -15.48
C PHE A 225 25.12 -7.52 -14.42
N ASN A 226 25.61 -7.18 -13.23
CA ASN A 226 25.73 -8.09 -12.11
C ASN A 226 24.65 -7.83 -11.07
N LYS A 227 24.44 -8.84 -10.21
CA LYS A 227 23.71 -8.67 -8.97
C LYS A 227 24.33 -7.56 -8.12
N GLY A 228 23.49 -6.65 -7.62
CA GLY A 228 23.89 -5.49 -6.83
C GLY A 228 24.34 -4.26 -7.65
N ASP A 229 24.53 -4.38 -8.97
CA ASP A 229 24.76 -3.20 -9.81
C ASP A 229 23.53 -2.28 -9.72
N THR A 230 23.77 -0.97 -9.59
CA THR A 230 22.70 0.01 -9.52
C THR A 230 22.15 0.33 -10.89
N TYR A 231 20.87 0.69 -10.97
CA TYR A 231 20.25 1.14 -12.20
C TYR A 231 19.49 2.45 -12.05
N GLU A 232 19.41 3.19 -13.15
CA GLU A 232 18.52 4.33 -13.35
C GLU A 232 17.80 4.14 -14.68
N PHE A 233 16.48 3.93 -14.64
CA PHE A 233 15.62 3.83 -15.81
C PHE A 233 14.72 5.05 -15.90
N SER A 234 14.55 5.58 -17.11
CA SER A 234 13.54 6.56 -17.45
C SER A 234 12.97 6.26 -18.84
N ALA A 235 11.65 6.35 -19.00
CA ALA A 235 11.01 6.31 -20.32
C ALA A 235 9.71 7.10 -20.31
N GLN A 236 9.36 7.69 -21.46
CA GLN A 236 7.98 8.08 -21.71
C GLN A 236 7.20 6.86 -22.18
N VAL A 237 6.08 6.58 -21.52
CA VAL A 237 5.25 5.42 -21.82
C VAL A 237 3.77 5.80 -21.86
N ARG A 238 3.01 5.12 -22.70
CA ARG A 238 1.54 5.09 -22.70
C ARG A 238 1.03 3.77 -23.27
N ALA A 239 -0.23 3.46 -23.04
CA ALA A 239 -0.91 2.35 -23.69
C ALA A 239 -2.33 2.76 -24.11
N ASP A 240 -2.92 2.10 -25.11
CA ASP A 240 -4.30 2.41 -25.52
C ASP A 240 -5.32 2.07 -24.42
N ASN A 241 -5.03 1.05 -23.62
CA ASN A 241 -5.73 0.72 -22.38
C ASN A 241 -4.74 0.79 -21.22
N ALA A 242 -5.14 1.43 -20.11
CA ALA A 242 -4.33 1.48 -18.90
C ALA A 242 -4.03 0.05 -18.42
N ALA A 243 -2.75 -0.22 -18.17
CA ALA A 243 -2.28 -1.57 -17.90
C ALA A 243 -0.99 -1.53 -17.10
N LYS A 244 -0.82 -2.50 -16.22
CA LYS A 244 0.48 -2.78 -15.59
C LYS A 244 1.37 -3.56 -16.56
N ALA A 245 2.68 -3.44 -16.42
CA ALA A 245 3.64 -4.41 -16.95
C ALA A 245 4.60 -4.79 -15.84
N SER A 246 4.59 -6.07 -15.44
CA SER A 246 5.66 -6.61 -14.60
C SER A 246 6.96 -6.67 -15.39
N THR A 247 8.10 -6.56 -14.70
CA THR A 247 9.41 -6.58 -15.37
C THR A 247 10.26 -7.75 -14.91
N GLN A 248 11.03 -8.34 -15.82
CA GLN A 248 11.83 -9.54 -15.53
C GLN A 248 13.29 -9.34 -15.96
N THR A 249 14.21 -9.97 -15.25
CA THR A 249 15.62 -10.08 -15.65
C THR A 249 15.80 -11.27 -16.57
N HIS A 250 16.56 -11.04 -17.65
CA HIS A 250 16.82 -12.03 -18.69
C HIS A 250 18.31 -12.05 -19.05
N SER A 251 18.87 -13.25 -19.25
CA SER A 251 20.25 -13.45 -19.72
C SER A 251 20.41 -13.18 -21.21
N ALA A 252 19.31 -13.17 -21.94
CA ALA A 252 19.11 -12.64 -23.29
C ALA A 252 17.59 -12.48 -23.52
N PRO A 253 17.11 -11.66 -24.47
CA PRO A 253 15.69 -11.59 -24.79
C PRO A 253 15.07 -12.97 -25.02
N GLY A 254 14.07 -13.34 -24.19
CA GLY A 254 13.44 -14.67 -24.19
C GLY A 254 14.05 -15.71 -23.24
N SER A 255 15.26 -15.49 -22.71
CA SER A 255 15.94 -16.36 -21.74
C SER A 255 15.75 -15.85 -20.30
N TYR A 256 14.69 -16.30 -19.64
CA TYR A 256 14.29 -15.87 -18.30
C TYR A 256 15.37 -16.19 -17.24
N VAL A 257 15.56 -15.26 -16.29
CA VAL A 257 16.43 -15.44 -15.11
C VAL A 257 15.63 -15.23 -13.83
N ASN A 258 15.04 -14.05 -13.65
CA ASN A 258 14.31 -13.70 -12.43
C ASN A 258 13.09 -12.82 -12.74
N TRP A 259 12.05 -12.94 -11.93
CA TRP A 259 10.77 -12.27 -12.06
C TRP A 259 10.81 -10.81 -11.57
N GLN A 260 11.85 -10.38 -10.86
CA GLN A 260 12.05 -8.98 -10.44
C GLN A 260 13.15 -8.30 -11.27
N GLY A 261 12.76 -7.63 -12.35
CA GLY A 261 13.67 -6.83 -13.18
C GLY A 261 14.03 -5.49 -12.55
N MET A 262 13.06 -4.57 -12.56
CA MET A 262 13.20 -3.20 -12.02
C MET A 262 11.91 -2.70 -11.34
N GLY A 263 11.05 -3.63 -10.95
CA GLY A 263 9.70 -3.39 -10.46
C GLY A 263 8.69 -3.09 -11.59
N ASP A 264 7.42 -2.97 -11.22
CA ASP A 264 6.33 -2.82 -12.18
C ASP A 264 6.31 -1.43 -12.84
N VAL A 265 6.01 -1.41 -14.14
CA VAL A 265 5.79 -0.20 -14.93
C VAL A 265 4.32 -0.09 -15.28
N ASN A 266 3.65 0.91 -14.73
CA ASN A 266 2.25 1.18 -15.03
C ASN A 266 2.14 2.04 -16.28
N PHE A 267 1.28 1.68 -17.22
CA PHE A 267 0.92 2.45 -18.40
C PHE A 267 -0.44 3.11 -18.20
N THR A 268 -0.56 4.34 -18.69
CA THR A 268 -1.80 5.11 -18.73
C THR A 268 -2.21 5.34 -20.18
N THR A 269 -3.45 5.79 -20.39
CA THR A 269 -3.93 6.20 -21.72
C THR A 269 -3.29 7.48 -22.23
N GLU A 270 -2.60 8.19 -21.35
CA GLU A 270 -1.80 9.38 -21.65
C GLU A 270 -0.32 9.04 -21.54
N TRP A 271 0.50 9.75 -22.33
CA TRP A 271 1.95 9.75 -22.12
C TRP A 271 2.25 10.17 -20.70
N LYS A 272 3.21 9.49 -20.09
CA LYS A 272 3.82 9.88 -18.82
C LYS A 272 5.27 9.45 -18.79
N THR A 273 6.09 10.18 -18.04
CA THR A 273 7.45 9.75 -17.72
C THR A 273 7.40 8.78 -16.56
N VAL A 274 7.97 7.59 -16.74
CA VAL A 274 8.24 6.63 -15.67
C VAL A 274 9.71 6.68 -15.36
N THR A 275 10.06 6.84 -14.09
CA THR A 275 11.42 6.70 -13.58
C THR A 275 11.50 5.58 -12.57
N LYS A 276 12.60 4.83 -12.59
CA LYS A 276 12.92 3.77 -11.61
C LYS A 276 14.39 3.82 -11.28
N THR A 277 14.72 3.64 -10.01
CA THR A 277 16.10 3.45 -9.56
C THR A 277 16.13 2.26 -8.60
N GLY A 278 17.25 1.57 -8.51
CA GLY A 278 17.40 0.42 -7.63
C GLY A 278 18.71 -0.30 -7.86
N ALA A 279 18.80 -1.54 -7.40
CA ALA A 279 19.89 -2.45 -7.69
C ALA A 279 19.34 -3.75 -8.25
N PHE A 280 20.05 -4.38 -9.19
CA PHE A 280 19.60 -5.65 -9.77
C PHE A 280 19.69 -6.79 -8.75
N ALA A 281 18.61 -7.56 -8.62
CA ALA A 281 18.56 -8.74 -7.75
C ALA A 281 19.43 -9.90 -8.28
N ASP A 282 19.63 -9.96 -9.60
CA ASP A 282 20.42 -10.99 -10.27
C ASP A 282 21.22 -10.41 -11.44
N ALA A 283 22.26 -11.15 -11.85
CA ALA A 283 22.98 -10.84 -13.06
C ALA A 283 22.13 -11.12 -14.31
N GLY A 284 22.33 -10.34 -15.36
CA GLY A 284 21.56 -10.46 -16.60
C GLY A 284 22.13 -9.62 -17.73
N GLN A 285 21.38 -9.57 -18.84
CA GLN A 285 21.74 -8.78 -20.02
C GLN A 285 20.60 -7.91 -20.56
N SER A 286 19.37 -8.18 -20.16
CA SER A 286 18.19 -7.45 -20.62
C SER A 286 17.09 -7.44 -19.57
N ILE A 287 16.26 -6.41 -19.64
CA ILE A 287 15.05 -6.27 -18.82
C ILE A 287 13.83 -6.43 -19.73
N ALA A 288 12.98 -7.39 -19.41
CA ALA A 288 11.72 -7.64 -20.07
C ALA A 288 10.59 -6.83 -19.43
N PHE A 289 9.61 -6.45 -20.23
CA PHE A 289 8.32 -5.91 -19.83
C PHE A 289 7.26 -6.91 -20.28
N ASN A 290 6.49 -7.43 -19.33
CA ASN A 290 5.39 -8.35 -19.56
C ASN A 290 4.13 -7.57 -19.94
N LEU A 291 3.77 -7.61 -21.22
CA LEU A 291 2.74 -6.76 -21.81
C LEU A 291 1.37 -7.46 -21.92
N SER A 292 1.18 -8.59 -21.24
CA SER A 292 -0.09 -9.35 -21.22
C SER A 292 -0.74 -9.41 -19.84
N GLU A 293 -0.30 -8.57 -18.90
CA GLU A 293 -1.01 -8.35 -17.63
C GLU A 293 -2.45 -7.89 -17.90
N TYR A 294 -2.65 -7.03 -18.91
CA TYR A 294 -3.96 -6.71 -19.46
C TYR A 294 -4.45 -7.87 -20.34
N ALA A 295 -5.67 -8.36 -20.05
CA ALA A 295 -6.19 -9.56 -20.72
C ALA A 295 -6.55 -9.34 -22.20
N GLY A 296 -7.01 -8.14 -22.56
CA GLY A 296 -7.34 -7.80 -23.95
C GLY A 296 -6.10 -7.49 -24.80
N ALA A 297 -6.29 -7.34 -26.11
CA ALA A 297 -5.25 -6.78 -26.96
C ALA A 297 -5.00 -5.32 -26.59
N ASN A 298 -3.75 -4.87 -26.67
CA ASN A 298 -3.37 -3.51 -26.29
C ASN A 298 -2.16 -3.02 -27.11
N LYS A 299 -2.01 -1.70 -27.22
CA LYS A 299 -0.82 -1.09 -27.81
C LYS A 299 -0.03 -0.42 -26.72
N TYR A 300 1.27 -0.72 -26.63
CA TYR A 300 2.19 -0.12 -25.67
C TYR A 300 3.22 0.72 -26.41
N TYR A 301 3.38 1.96 -25.97
CA TYR A 301 4.22 2.95 -26.61
C TYR A 301 5.40 3.29 -25.70
N PHE A 302 6.59 3.38 -26.28
CA PHE A 302 7.83 3.71 -25.59
C PHE A 302 8.56 4.80 -26.37
N ASP A 303 8.91 5.88 -25.69
CA ASP A 303 9.71 7.00 -26.20
C ASP A 303 10.70 7.45 -25.12
N ASN A 304 11.75 8.17 -25.50
CA ASN A 304 12.73 8.79 -24.61
C ASN A 304 13.29 7.81 -23.56
N VAL A 305 13.67 6.62 -24.02
CA VAL A 305 14.14 5.52 -23.15
C VAL A 305 15.60 5.72 -22.78
N SER A 306 15.88 5.85 -21.50
CA SER A 306 17.21 5.88 -20.90
C SER A 306 17.31 4.76 -19.87
N PHE A 307 18.42 4.04 -19.88
CA PHE A 307 18.68 3.00 -18.89
C PHE A 307 20.18 2.98 -18.58
N LYS A 308 20.53 3.46 -17.40
CA LYS A 308 21.90 3.46 -16.88
C LYS A 308 22.12 2.29 -15.95
N VAL A 309 23.33 1.72 -16.01
CA VAL A 309 23.83 0.73 -15.06
C VAL A 309 25.11 1.27 -14.44
N ASN A 310 25.15 1.38 -13.11
CA ASN A 310 26.21 2.05 -12.35
C ASN A 310 26.52 3.46 -12.89
N GLY A 311 25.47 4.22 -13.21
CA GLY A 311 25.56 5.57 -13.78
C GLY A 311 25.93 5.65 -15.27
N VAL A 312 26.20 4.53 -15.94
CA VAL A 312 26.59 4.48 -17.36
C VAL A 312 25.38 4.16 -18.24
N GLU A 313 25.03 5.06 -19.16
CA GLU A 313 23.95 4.86 -20.15
C GLU A 313 24.22 3.64 -21.04
N ARG A 314 23.23 2.75 -21.13
CA ARG A 314 23.30 1.51 -21.93
C ARG A 314 22.38 1.53 -23.13
N VAL A 315 21.36 2.40 -23.16
CA VAL A 315 20.42 2.47 -24.27
C VAL A 315 20.99 3.34 -25.39
N LYS A 316 21.04 2.77 -26.58
CA LYS A 316 21.31 3.49 -27.83
C LYS A 316 20.00 3.99 -28.44
N ASN A 317 20.01 5.23 -28.93
CA ASN A 317 18.90 5.86 -29.65
C ASN A 317 17.56 5.79 -28.88
N GLY A 318 17.60 6.15 -27.59
CA GLY A 318 16.42 6.15 -26.73
C GLY A 318 15.30 7.10 -27.14
N THR A 319 15.63 8.18 -27.86
CA THR A 319 14.67 9.16 -28.42
C THR A 319 14.08 8.73 -29.76
N PHE A 320 14.60 7.64 -30.35
CA PHE A 320 14.15 7.08 -31.62
C PHE A 320 14.24 8.03 -32.83
N ASP A 321 15.05 9.08 -32.78
CA ASP A 321 15.23 10.02 -33.90
C ASP A 321 16.06 9.46 -35.05
N GLY A 322 16.89 8.44 -34.78
CA GLY A 322 17.61 7.67 -35.78
C GLY A 322 16.90 6.37 -36.18
N THR A 323 17.62 5.46 -36.83
CA THR A 323 17.10 4.13 -37.22
C THR A 323 17.54 2.99 -36.29
N ASP A 324 18.42 3.27 -35.33
CA ASP A 324 18.99 2.25 -34.44
C ASP A 324 17.95 1.77 -33.41
N VAL A 325 17.65 0.48 -33.43
CA VAL A 325 16.81 -0.22 -32.46
C VAL A 325 17.56 -1.38 -31.79
N SER A 326 18.89 -1.40 -31.89
CA SER A 326 19.76 -2.49 -31.42
C SER A 326 19.73 -2.70 -29.91
N SER A 327 19.24 -1.71 -29.15
CA SER A 327 19.00 -1.83 -27.71
C SER A 327 17.65 -2.45 -27.37
N PHE A 328 16.83 -2.81 -28.36
CA PHE A 328 15.46 -3.25 -28.12
C PHE A 328 15.13 -4.57 -28.84
N ALA A 329 14.19 -5.32 -28.29
CA ALA A 329 13.62 -6.52 -28.89
C ALA A 329 12.17 -6.68 -28.43
N TRP A 330 11.37 -7.45 -29.17
CA TRP A 330 10.01 -7.80 -28.74
C TRP A 330 9.61 -9.20 -29.18
N LYS A 331 8.50 -9.69 -28.63
CA LYS A 331 7.86 -10.94 -29.00
C LYS A 331 6.37 -10.77 -28.76
N ARG A 332 5.57 -11.26 -29.71
CA ARG A 332 4.12 -11.43 -29.56
C ARG A 332 3.80 -12.89 -29.26
N TYR A 333 2.63 -13.15 -28.71
CA TYR A 333 2.16 -14.52 -28.50
C TYR A 333 2.27 -15.35 -29.80
N GLY A 334 2.78 -16.58 -29.69
CA GLY A 334 3.00 -17.48 -30.83
C GLY A 334 4.15 -17.11 -31.78
N GLY A 335 4.83 -15.97 -31.56
CA GLY A 335 5.94 -15.50 -32.39
C GLY A 335 7.34 -15.71 -31.78
N GLY A 336 8.37 -15.46 -32.59
CA GLY A 336 9.76 -15.40 -32.15
C GLY A 336 10.18 -14.01 -31.66
N VAL A 337 11.37 -13.93 -31.05
CA VAL A 337 11.99 -12.65 -30.68
C VAL A 337 12.48 -11.94 -31.94
N THR A 338 12.09 -10.70 -32.13
CA THR A 338 12.43 -9.87 -33.31
C THR A 338 12.77 -8.44 -32.89
N SER A 339 13.39 -7.68 -33.79
CA SER A 339 13.65 -6.25 -33.58
C SER A 339 12.37 -5.43 -33.73
N PRO A 340 12.18 -4.37 -32.92
CA PRO A 340 11.06 -3.45 -33.10
C PRO A 340 11.28 -2.51 -34.28
N THR A 341 10.20 -1.84 -34.67
CA THR A 341 10.23 -0.78 -35.68
C THR A 341 9.87 0.55 -35.06
N ILE A 342 10.56 1.62 -35.47
CA ILE A 342 10.23 2.99 -35.06
C ILE A 342 8.99 3.45 -35.84
N THR A 343 8.07 4.06 -35.12
CA THR A 343 6.86 4.70 -35.65
C THR A 343 7.03 6.20 -35.57
N ILE A 344 6.72 6.89 -36.66
CA ILE A 344 6.76 8.35 -36.75
C ILE A 344 5.32 8.87 -36.74
N ASP A 345 4.97 9.69 -35.75
CA ASP A 345 3.70 10.40 -35.70
C ASP A 345 3.92 11.89 -35.97
N SER A 346 3.57 12.33 -37.18
CA SER A 346 3.67 13.73 -37.61
C SER A 346 2.51 14.61 -37.11
N ASN A 347 1.48 14.00 -36.50
CA ASN A 347 0.35 14.71 -35.91
C ASN A 347 0.45 14.76 -34.38
N TYR A 348 1.60 14.37 -33.82
CA TYR A 348 1.79 14.36 -32.39
C TYR A 348 1.65 15.77 -31.80
N VAL A 349 0.87 15.85 -30.72
CA VAL A 349 0.79 17.06 -29.90
C VAL A 349 1.46 16.75 -28.58
N GLN A 350 2.61 17.39 -28.36
CA GLN A 350 3.27 17.35 -27.07
C GLN A 350 2.39 18.06 -26.05
N LEU A 351 2.10 17.36 -24.95
CA LEU A 351 1.29 17.88 -23.84
C LEU A 351 2.14 18.09 -22.59
N PRO A 352 1.85 19.11 -21.78
CA PRO A 352 2.43 19.29 -20.46
C PRO A 352 2.36 18.00 -19.63
N GLN A 353 3.51 17.52 -19.14
CA GLN A 353 3.61 16.27 -18.38
C GLN A 353 3.74 16.54 -16.89
N SER A 354 3.11 15.70 -16.05
CA SER A 354 3.40 15.71 -14.61
C SER A 354 4.88 15.46 -14.39
N ARG A 355 5.43 16.03 -13.32
CA ARG A 355 6.86 15.95 -13.03
C ARG A 355 7.05 15.18 -11.73
N PRO A 356 7.91 14.15 -11.69
CA PRO A 356 8.20 13.46 -10.43
C PRO A 356 8.56 14.44 -9.33
N LEU A 357 8.02 14.24 -8.14
CA LEU A 357 8.45 15.00 -6.98
C LEU A 357 9.95 14.71 -6.73
N PRO A 358 10.82 15.72 -6.60
CA PRO A 358 12.24 15.50 -6.36
C PRO A 358 12.45 14.60 -5.15
N ALA A 359 13.45 13.71 -5.20
CA ALA A 359 13.69 12.71 -4.15
C ALA A 359 13.88 13.36 -2.76
N GLU A 360 14.62 14.46 -2.69
CA GLU A 360 14.82 15.25 -1.46
C GLU A 360 13.50 15.83 -0.93
N ILE A 361 12.67 16.43 -1.79
CA ILE A 361 11.37 16.97 -1.39
C ILE A 361 10.42 15.86 -0.96
N LYS A 362 10.44 14.71 -1.65
CA LYS A 362 9.67 13.51 -1.26
C LYS A 362 10.08 13.04 0.13
N HIS A 363 11.39 12.88 0.35
CA HIS A 363 11.96 12.51 1.64
C HIS A 363 11.54 13.48 2.76
N ASP A 364 11.77 14.79 2.58
CA ASP A 364 11.47 15.80 3.60
C ASP A 364 9.98 15.90 3.91
N THR A 365 9.13 15.71 2.89
CA THR A 365 7.68 15.66 3.06
C THR A 365 7.26 14.46 3.91
N LEU A 366 7.89 13.29 3.71
CA LEU A 366 7.62 12.10 4.52
C LEU A 366 8.18 12.22 5.94
N VAL A 367 9.38 12.78 6.11
CA VAL A 367 9.94 13.12 7.44
C VAL A 367 9.01 14.07 8.18
N TYR A 368 8.47 15.08 7.50
CA TYR A 368 7.49 16.00 8.08
C TYR A 368 6.21 15.27 8.52
N ALA A 369 5.66 14.40 7.67
CA ALA A 369 4.47 13.62 8.01
C ALA A 369 4.69 12.70 9.21
N MET A 370 5.79 11.93 9.22
CA MET A 370 6.20 11.08 10.33
C MET A 370 6.42 11.89 11.61
N SER A 371 7.09 13.04 11.50
CA SER A 371 7.33 13.96 12.62
C SER A 371 6.03 14.46 13.23
N ARG A 372 5.04 14.86 12.42
CA ARG A 372 3.73 15.29 12.93
C ARG A 372 2.99 14.19 13.68
N TRP A 373 3.04 12.96 13.18
CA TRP A 373 2.42 11.80 13.82
C TRP A 373 3.08 11.50 15.17
N ILE A 374 4.39 11.30 15.18
CA ILE A 374 5.17 10.98 16.38
C ILE A 374 5.07 12.12 17.41
N ASN A 375 5.15 13.38 16.97
CA ASN A 375 4.96 14.54 17.86
C ASN A 375 3.57 14.55 18.51
N GLY A 376 2.53 14.27 17.74
CA GLY A 376 1.16 14.17 18.24
C GLY A 376 1.04 13.09 19.32
N MET A 377 1.59 11.90 19.06
CA MET A 377 1.61 10.80 20.03
C MET A 377 2.39 11.14 21.30
N MET A 378 3.63 11.63 21.17
CA MET A 378 4.47 11.96 22.34
C MET A 378 3.83 13.05 23.21
N ASN A 379 3.27 14.10 22.61
CA ASN A 379 2.54 15.14 23.34
C ASN A 379 1.28 14.61 24.02
N ALA A 380 0.50 13.78 23.32
CA ALA A 380 -0.71 13.18 23.89
C ALA A 380 -0.41 12.29 25.10
N CYS A 381 0.77 11.65 25.12
CA CYS A 381 1.25 10.84 26.22
C CYS A 381 1.91 11.65 27.34
N GLY A 382 2.45 12.84 27.06
CA GLY A 382 3.06 13.75 28.04
C GLY A 382 4.16 13.08 28.89
N GLY A 383 4.96 12.21 28.26
CA GLY A 383 6.00 11.36 28.86
C GLY A 383 5.56 10.34 29.91
N LYS A 384 4.26 10.00 29.95
CA LYS A 384 3.73 8.90 30.77
C LYS A 384 3.98 7.52 30.13
N VAL A 385 4.07 7.47 28.80
CA VAL A 385 4.47 6.27 28.04
C VAL A 385 5.96 6.36 27.77
N LYS A 386 6.72 5.37 28.25
CA LYS A 386 8.21 5.40 28.25
C LYS A 386 8.84 4.28 27.43
N ALA A 387 8.04 3.49 26.73
CA ALA A 387 8.54 2.50 25.81
C ALA A 387 7.59 2.35 24.62
N TRP A 388 8.17 2.17 23.43
CA TRP A 388 7.46 2.06 22.18
C TRP A 388 8.07 1.00 21.27
N ASP A 389 7.25 0.31 20.49
CA ASP A 389 7.72 -0.26 19.24
C ASP A 389 7.93 0.91 18.26
N VAL A 390 9.18 1.34 18.10
CA VAL A 390 9.49 2.44 17.18
C VAL A 390 9.23 2.03 15.73
N VAL A 391 9.48 0.76 15.42
CA VAL A 391 9.23 0.14 14.13
C VAL A 391 8.64 -1.25 14.37
N ASN A 392 7.58 -1.57 13.63
CA ASN A 392 6.91 -2.88 13.68
C ASN A 392 7.04 -3.62 12.34
N GLU A 393 7.34 -4.91 12.39
CA GLU A 393 7.30 -5.85 11.26
C GLU A 393 8.09 -5.37 10.04
N ALA A 394 9.31 -4.93 10.30
CA ALA A 394 10.18 -4.41 9.25
C ALA A 394 10.79 -5.51 8.40
N ILE A 395 11.06 -6.68 8.99
CA ILE A 395 11.82 -7.74 8.31
C ILE A 395 10.83 -8.62 7.52
N SER A 396 11.17 -8.87 6.26
CA SER A 396 10.45 -9.82 5.43
C SER A 396 10.71 -11.27 5.86
N GLY A 397 10.05 -12.22 5.21
CA GLY A 397 10.29 -13.65 5.42
C GLY A 397 11.32 -14.27 4.48
N GLY A 398 12.09 -13.47 3.73
CA GLY A 398 12.94 -13.97 2.65
C GLY A 398 14.22 -13.18 2.44
N ASP A 399 15.21 -13.86 1.85
CA ASP A 399 16.50 -13.31 1.43
C ASP A 399 16.55 -13.27 -0.10
N SER A 400 15.87 -12.28 -0.69
CA SER A 400 15.76 -12.15 -2.15
C SER A 400 17.11 -11.78 -2.76
N ASN A 401 17.93 -11.06 -2.00
CA ASN A 401 19.25 -10.62 -2.42
C ASN A 401 20.37 -11.64 -2.10
N GLY A 402 20.08 -12.77 -1.45
CA GLY A 402 21.04 -13.86 -1.18
C GLY A 402 22.26 -13.47 -0.34
N ASP A 403 22.23 -12.37 0.43
CA ASP A 403 23.35 -11.92 1.28
C ASP A 403 23.36 -12.62 2.67
N GLY A 404 22.40 -13.52 2.91
CA GLY A 404 22.20 -14.21 4.18
C GLY A 404 21.44 -13.39 5.22
N VAL A 405 20.88 -12.24 4.84
CA VAL A 405 20.06 -11.34 5.68
C VAL A 405 18.70 -11.15 5.00
N TYR A 406 17.64 -11.51 5.69
CA TYR A 406 16.28 -11.29 5.18
C TYR A 406 16.05 -9.81 4.92
N ASP A 407 15.47 -9.51 3.76
CA ASP A 407 15.24 -8.16 3.28
C ASP A 407 14.24 -7.44 4.20
N LEU A 408 14.15 -6.12 4.08
CA LEU A 408 13.00 -5.40 4.63
C LEU A 408 11.74 -5.78 3.85
N GLN A 409 10.57 -5.58 4.45
CA GLN A 409 9.32 -5.62 3.70
C GLN A 409 9.39 -4.62 2.54
N HIS A 410 8.68 -4.84 1.45
CA HIS A 410 8.58 -3.93 0.30
C HIS A 410 7.21 -4.10 -0.36
N TYR A 411 6.83 -3.20 -1.27
CA TYR A 411 5.56 -3.32 -1.99
C TYR A 411 5.37 -4.72 -2.60
N ASN A 412 4.32 -5.39 -2.15
CA ASN A 412 3.98 -6.77 -2.49
C ASN A 412 2.69 -6.88 -3.33
N GLY A 413 2.21 -5.76 -3.89
CA GLY A 413 0.93 -5.69 -4.61
C GLY A 413 -0.26 -5.24 -3.74
N ASN A 414 -0.06 -4.99 -2.43
CA ASN A 414 -1.11 -4.47 -1.55
C ASN A 414 -1.07 -2.93 -1.49
N ASP A 415 -2.02 -2.28 -2.18
CA ASP A 415 -2.17 -0.81 -2.15
C ASP A 415 -2.70 -0.28 -0.80
N GLY A 416 -3.08 -1.16 0.12
CA GLY A 416 -3.48 -0.85 1.49
C GLY A 416 -2.32 -0.60 2.45
N ASP A 417 -1.08 -0.91 2.06
CA ASP A 417 0.12 -0.73 2.86
C ASP A 417 0.98 0.43 2.35
N PHE A 418 1.83 0.97 3.23
CA PHE A 418 2.81 2.02 2.92
C PHE A 418 4.20 1.63 3.42
N PHE A 419 5.05 1.19 2.50
CA PHE A 419 6.40 0.72 2.78
C PHE A 419 7.37 1.92 2.82
N TRP A 420 7.70 2.40 4.02
CA TRP A 420 8.50 3.62 4.21
C TRP A 420 9.86 3.59 3.51
N GLN A 421 10.55 2.46 3.56
CA GLN A 421 11.82 2.18 2.88
C GLN A 421 11.74 2.31 1.35
N ASP A 422 10.59 2.02 0.73
CA ASP A 422 10.39 2.18 -0.73
C ASP A 422 10.46 3.65 -1.15
N HIS A 423 10.35 4.57 -0.19
CA HIS A 423 10.29 6.01 -0.44
C HIS A 423 11.42 6.80 0.21
N MET A 424 11.94 6.33 1.34
CA MET A 424 12.98 7.01 2.12
C MET A 424 14.33 6.27 2.08
N GLY A 425 14.35 5.01 1.66
CA GLY A 425 15.51 4.13 1.70
C GLY A 425 15.59 3.29 2.99
N ASP A 426 16.24 2.13 2.89
CA ASP A 426 16.25 1.07 3.92
C ASP A 426 16.80 1.50 5.28
N LEU A 427 17.75 2.43 5.29
CA LEU A 427 18.36 2.92 6.53
C LEU A 427 17.60 4.11 7.11
N GLU A 428 17.09 4.99 6.25
CA GLU A 428 16.73 6.33 6.66
C GLU A 428 15.43 6.37 7.45
N TYR A 429 14.41 5.61 7.06
CA TYR A 429 13.11 5.69 7.73
C TYR A 429 13.18 5.26 9.21
N VAL A 430 13.95 4.23 9.55
CA VAL A 430 14.13 3.79 10.95
C VAL A 430 14.93 4.81 11.74
N ARG A 431 16.02 5.34 11.16
CA ARG A 431 16.83 6.38 11.81
C ARG A 431 15.99 7.62 12.10
N GLN A 432 15.13 8.04 11.15
CA GLN A 432 14.21 9.14 11.33
C GLN A 432 13.16 8.85 12.40
N ALA A 433 12.54 7.66 12.42
CA ALA A 433 11.57 7.28 13.45
C ALA A 433 12.20 7.32 14.86
N VAL A 434 13.42 6.79 15.04
CA VAL A 434 14.16 6.82 16.30
C VAL A 434 14.50 8.26 16.72
N ARG A 435 15.06 9.06 15.80
CA ARG A 435 15.43 10.46 16.03
C ARG A 435 14.22 11.29 16.45
N LEU A 436 13.11 11.16 15.72
CA LEU A 436 11.87 11.90 15.95
C LEU A 436 11.18 11.47 17.25
N ALA A 437 11.19 10.17 17.58
CA ALA A 437 10.64 9.68 18.84
C ALA A 437 11.35 10.30 20.05
N ARG A 438 12.69 10.33 20.05
CA ARG A 438 13.47 10.96 21.13
C ARG A 438 13.29 12.47 21.18
N LEU A 439 13.36 13.15 20.04
CA LEU A 439 13.16 14.60 19.93
C LEU A 439 11.80 15.03 20.51
N HIS A 440 10.73 14.35 20.10
CA HIS A 440 9.37 14.73 20.49
C HIS A 440 9.01 14.28 21.90
N TYR A 441 9.60 13.19 22.41
CA TYR A 441 9.50 12.84 23.82
C TYR A 441 10.12 13.93 24.71
N ALA A 442 11.35 14.35 24.40
CA ALA A 442 12.01 15.44 25.12
C ALA A 442 11.19 16.74 25.09
N SER A 443 10.64 17.07 23.91
CA SER A 443 9.79 18.26 23.72
C SER A 443 8.49 18.18 24.52
N SER A 444 7.83 17.02 24.52
CA SER A 444 6.59 16.79 25.31
C SER A 444 6.80 16.89 26.82
N MET A 445 8.06 16.79 27.27
CA MET A 445 8.49 16.83 28.66
C MET A 445 9.21 18.12 29.03
N ALA A 446 9.27 19.12 28.14
CA ALA A 446 10.01 20.37 28.36
C ALA A 446 9.62 21.08 29.67
N SER A 447 8.32 21.12 29.99
CA SER A 447 7.82 21.70 31.26
C SER A 447 8.18 20.89 32.52
N LYS A 448 8.73 19.68 32.35
CA LYS A 448 9.17 18.76 33.40
C LYS A 448 10.70 18.54 33.40
N GLY A 449 11.45 19.41 32.73
CA GLY A 449 12.92 19.33 32.66
C GLY A 449 13.49 18.66 31.40
N GLY A 450 12.65 18.35 30.41
CA GLY A 450 13.09 17.76 29.13
C GLY A 450 13.20 16.23 29.19
N ASP A 451 14.13 15.67 28.40
CA ASP A 451 14.36 14.22 28.34
C ASP A 451 14.83 13.69 29.70
N ASP A 452 14.09 12.75 30.28
CA ASP A 452 14.45 12.08 31.53
C ASP A 452 15.35 10.84 31.31
N GLY A 453 15.73 10.55 30.07
CA GLY A 453 16.58 9.43 29.67
C GLY A 453 15.89 8.07 29.78
N LYS A 454 14.58 8.04 30.02
CA LYS A 454 13.82 6.79 30.30
C LYS A 454 13.13 6.21 29.07
N LEU A 455 13.03 6.95 27.96
CA LEU A 455 12.41 6.43 26.74
C LEU A 455 13.21 5.25 26.17
N LYS A 456 12.53 4.11 26.01
CA LYS A 456 13.04 2.90 25.37
C LYS A 456 12.36 2.65 24.03
N LEU A 457 13.15 2.37 23.01
CA LEU A 457 12.65 2.12 21.65
C LEU A 457 12.98 0.69 21.22
N PHE A 458 11.96 -0.07 20.89
CA PHE A 458 12.03 -1.45 20.45
C PHE A 458 11.77 -1.57 18.96
N VAL A 459 12.44 -2.50 18.29
CA VAL A 459 11.94 -3.02 17.01
C VAL A 459 11.22 -4.34 17.31
N ASN A 460 9.97 -4.43 16.87
CA ASN A 460 9.06 -5.54 17.15
C ASN A 460 8.75 -6.33 15.89
N ASP A 461 8.77 -7.65 15.96
CA ASP A 461 8.49 -8.51 14.80
C ASP A 461 7.99 -9.91 15.21
N TYR A 462 7.32 -10.59 14.28
CA TYR A 462 6.86 -11.99 14.43
C TYR A 462 7.79 -12.98 13.75
N ASN A 463 7.64 -14.27 14.09
CA ASN A 463 8.47 -15.37 13.60
C ASN A 463 9.95 -15.24 13.98
N LEU A 464 10.30 -14.50 15.03
CA LEU A 464 11.68 -14.45 15.52
C LEU A 464 12.10 -15.78 16.17
N GLU A 465 11.11 -16.51 16.65
CA GLU A 465 11.14 -17.82 17.32
C GLU A 465 10.91 -19.02 16.38
N SER A 466 10.96 -18.82 15.06
CA SER A 466 10.74 -19.85 14.04
C SER A 466 11.76 -21.00 14.07
N ASP A 467 11.28 -22.23 13.82
CA ASP A 467 12.10 -23.45 13.74
C ASP A 467 12.54 -23.81 12.31
N TRP A 468 11.80 -23.38 11.29
CA TRP A 468 12.01 -23.78 9.89
C TRP A 468 13.21 -23.10 9.21
N ASP A 469 13.67 -21.96 9.74
CA ASP A 469 14.77 -21.15 9.17
C ASP A 469 15.97 -21.03 10.13
N GLY A 470 15.96 -21.79 11.24
CA GLY A 470 16.97 -21.69 12.29
C GLY A 470 17.06 -20.27 12.89
N ASN A 471 15.92 -19.61 13.09
CA ASN A 471 15.78 -18.21 13.51
C ASN A 471 16.43 -17.22 12.53
N GLY A 472 16.37 -17.51 11.24
CA GLY A 472 16.90 -16.68 10.14
C GLY A 472 16.35 -15.25 10.19
N LYS A 473 15.05 -15.09 10.43
CA LYS A 473 14.44 -13.76 10.57
C LYS A 473 14.99 -12.95 11.76
N LEU A 474 15.19 -13.58 12.92
CA LEU A 474 15.81 -12.91 14.09
C LEU A 474 17.26 -12.53 13.86
N LYS A 475 18.07 -13.43 13.27
CA LYS A 475 19.45 -13.13 12.90
C LYS A 475 19.50 -11.91 11.97
N SER A 476 18.56 -11.84 11.04
CA SER A 476 18.43 -10.74 10.09
C SER A 476 18.01 -9.43 10.77
N LEU A 477 17.04 -9.47 11.70
CA LEU A 477 16.67 -8.32 12.51
C LEU A 477 17.88 -7.76 13.30
N ILE A 478 18.67 -8.63 13.93
CA ILE A 478 19.89 -8.23 14.64
C ILE A 478 20.89 -7.55 13.69
N LYS A 479 21.03 -8.05 12.45
CA LYS A 479 21.86 -7.41 11.42
C LYS A 479 21.32 -6.06 10.96
N TRP A 480 20.02 -5.91 10.79
CA TRP A 480 19.40 -4.63 10.45
C TRP A 480 19.54 -3.59 11.56
N ILE A 481 19.39 -3.99 12.83
CA ILE A 481 19.69 -3.13 13.98
C ILE A 481 21.14 -2.63 13.93
N GLN A 482 22.10 -3.51 13.64
CA GLN A 482 23.51 -3.10 13.45
C GLN A 482 23.67 -2.09 12.31
N ARG A 483 22.99 -2.29 11.17
CA ARG A 483 23.03 -1.37 10.02
C ARG A 483 22.41 0.00 10.36
N TRP A 484 21.28 0.03 11.08
CA TRP A 484 20.64 1.28 11.49
C TRP A 484 21.47 2.07 12.49
N GLU A 485 22.09 1.41 13.47
CA GLU A 485 22.94 2.04 14.50
C GLU A 485 24.36 2.39 14.01
N ALA A 486 24.76 1.97 12.80
CA ALA A 486 26.09 2.22 12.25
C ALA A 486 26.42 3.71 12.02
N ASP A 487 25.44 4.61 12.11
CA ASP A 487 25.67 6.06 12.07
C ASP A 487 26.25 6.64 13.38
N GLY A 488 26.34 5.83 14.44
CA GLY A 488 26.86 6.22 15.75
C GLY A 488 25.93 7.10 16.58
N VAL A 489 24.73 7.44 16.09
CA VAL A 489 23.76 8.31 16.78
C VAL A 489 22.41 7.63 17.00
N THR A 490 22.00 6.76 16.09
CA THR A 490 20.79 5.97 16.20
C THR A 490 20.97 4.91 17.26
N LYS A 491 19.98 4.81 18.17
CA LYS A 491 19.99 3.86 19.28
C LYS A 491 18.64 3.18 19.44
N ILE A 492 18.62 1.88 19.15
CA ILE A 492 17.53 0.96 19.40
C ILE A 492 17.84 0.23 20.71
N ASP A 493 16.95 0.37 21.69
CA ASP A 493 17.19 -0.13 23.04
C ASP A 493 16.85 -1.62 23.17
N GLY A 494 15.91 -2.13 22.38
CA GLY A 494 15.38 -3.47 22.56
C GLY A 494 14.84 -4.17 21.31
N ILE A 495 14.63 -5.47 21.46
CA ILE A 495 13.97 -6.36 20.49
C ILE A 495 12.69 -6.91 21.13
N GLY A 496 11.58 -6.77 20.41
CA GLY A 496 10.31 -7.40 20.74
C GLY A 496 10.07 -8.62 19.85
N SER A 497 9.88 -9.80 20.46
CA SER A 497 9.34 -10.97 19.77
C SER A 497 7.85 -11.04 20.07
N GLN A 498 7.02 -10.90 19.03
CA GLN A 498 5.56 -10.98 19.15
C GLN A 498 5.17 -12.34 19.74
N MET A 499 5.78 -13.43 19.27
CA MET A 499 5.60 -14.78 19.81
C MET A 499 4.18 -15.34 19.64
N HIS A 500 3.59 -15.13 18.47
CA HIS A 500 2.33 -15.77 18.08
C HIS A 500 2.58 -17.25 17.71
N ILE A 501 2.34 -18.15 18.67
CA ILE A 501 2.74 -19.55 18.55
C ILE A 501 1.55 -20.51 18.69
N SER A 502 1.83 -21.80 18.59
CA SER A 502 0.89 -22.88 18.90
C SER A 502 1.57 -23.93 19.79
N CYS A 503 0.79 -24.55 20.67
CA CYS A 503 1.17 -25.77 21.36
C CYS A 503 0.78 -26.98 20.50
N TYR A 504 1.67 -27.97 20.38
CA TYR A 504 1.51 -29.12 19.51
C TYR A 504 1.42 -30.41 20.33
N MET A 505 0.43 -31.25 20.05
CA MET A 505 0.35 -32.60 20.64
C MET A 505 1.42 -33.55 20.07
N ASN A 506 1.92 -33.30 18.86
CA ASN A 506 3.03 -34.06 18.31
C ASN A 506 4.34 -33.71 19.05
N GLU A 507 4.95 -34.69 19.72
CA GLU A 507 6.14 -34.46 20.56
C GLU A 507 7.38 -34.02 19.78
N SER A 508 7.58 -34.52 18.56
CA SER A 508 8.72 -34.13 17.72
C SER A 508 8.58 -32.67 17.30
N THR A 509 7.39 -32.28 16.84
CA THR A 509 7.09 -30.89 16.51
C THR A 509 7.23 -29.98 17.73
N GLN A 510 6.64 -30.35 18.87
CA GLN A 510 6.72 -29.54 20.10
C GLN A 510 8.17 -29.36 20.57
N THR A 511 8.99 -30.40 20.50
CA THR A 511 10.42 -30.34 20.81
C THR A 511 11.15 -29.39 19.86
N SER A 512 10.88 -29.48 18.56
CA SER A 512 11.48 -28.58 17.57
C SER A 512 11.15 -27.11 17.85
N LYS A 513 9.87 -26.79 18.11
CA LYS A 513 9.44 -25.43 18.48
C LYS A 513 10.11 -24.94 19.76
N LYS A 514 10.21 -25.78 20.79
CA LYS A 514 10.89 -25.43 22.04
C LYS A 514 12.37 -25.13 21.80
N ASN A 515 13.06 -25.95 21.02
CA ASN A 515 14.48 -25.71 20.70
C ASN A 515 14.67 -24.38 19.95
N ALA A 516 13.78 -24.03 19.04
CA ALA A 516 13.82 -22.76 18.31
C ALA A 516 13.53 -21.54 19.20
N ILE A 517 12.55 -21.64 20.11
CA ILE A 517 12.28 -20.60 21.12
C ILE A 517 13.49 -20.43 22.05
N GLU A 518 14.10 -21.52 22.50
CA GLU A 518 15.29 -21.44 23.35
C GLU A 518 16.46 -20.76 22.62
N ASN A 519 16.69 -21.14 21.37
CA ASN A 519 17.73 -20.53 20.54
C ASN A 519 17.46 -19.04 20.27
N SER A 520 16.20 -18.65 20.05
CA SER A 520 15.84 -17.24 19.86
C SER A 520 16.17 -16.40 21.09
N PHE A 521 15.90 -16.90 22.31
CA PHE A 521 16.32 -16.24 23.55
C PHE A 521 17.84 -16.11 23.65
N ARG A 522 18.61 -17.14 23.28
CA ARG A 522 20.08 -17.08 23.29
C ARG A 522 20.61 -16.02 22.31
N LEU A 523 20.03 -15.94 21.11
CA LEU A 523 20.38 -14.92 20.12
C LEU A 523 20.01 -13.50 20.57
N MET A 524 18.82 -13.33 21.15
CA MET A 524 18.38 -12.03 21.70
C MET A 524 19.25 -11.59 22.89
N ALA A 525 19.61 -12.51 23.80
CA ALA A 525 20.55 -12.22 24.88
C ALA A 525 21.91 -11.77 24.34
N ALA A 526 22.47 -12.51 23.36
CA ALA A 526 23.75 -12.21 22.73
C ALA A 526 23.79 -10.86 21.99
N SER A 527 22.63 -10.31 21.59
CA SER A 527 22.55 -8.99 20.97
C SER A 527 22.91 -7.83 21.91
N GLY A 528 22.88 -8.06 23.24
CA GLY A 528 23.06 -7.02 24.26
C GLY A 528 21.88 -6.05 24.41
N LYS A 529 20.79 -6.27 23.67
CA LYS A 529 19.57 -5.43 23.70
C LYS A 529 18.62 -5.86 24.81
N LEU A 530 17.71 -4.96 25.20
CA LEU A 530 16.55 -5.33 26.02
C LEU A 530 15.69 -6.33 25.25
N VAL A 531 15.14 -7.33 25.95
CA VAL A 531 14.35 -8.41 25.33
C VAL A 531 12.93 -8.37 25.90
N ARG A 532 11.94 -8.30 25.02
CA ARG A 532 10.52 -8.30 25.35
C ARG A 532 9.81 -9.44 24.61
N ILE A 533 9.00 -10.20 25.34
CA ILE A 533 7.91 -11.00 24.74
C ILE A 533 6.72 -10.05 24.64
N SER A 534 6.38 -9.62 23.43
CA SER A 534 5.52 -8.43 23.23
C SER A 534 4.05 -8.77 23.02
N GLU A 535 3.72 -9.93 22.46
CA GLU A 535 2.36 -10.24 21.98
C GLU A 535 2.03 -11.74 22.08
N LEU A 536 2.49 -12.41 23.14
CA LEU A 536 2.34 -13.85 23.24
C LEU A 536 0.87 -14.24 23.20
N ASP A 537 0.53 -15.09 22.24
CA ASP A 537 -0.66 -15.90 22.24
C ASP A 537 -0.35 -17.31 21.74
N MET A 538 -1.16 -18.27 22.18
CA MET A 538 -0.87 -19.68 21.97
C MET A 538 -2.14 -20.41 21.54
N GLY A 539 -2.18 -20.86 20.28
CA GLY A 539 -3.18 -21.80 19.81
C GLY A 539 -2.87 -23.24 20.21
N MET A 540 -3.74 -24.16 19.84
CA MET A 540 -3.56 -25.61 20.06
C MET A 540 -3.64 -26.34 18.72
N VAL A 541 -2.69 -27.23 18.48
CA VAL A 541 -2.62 -28.08 17.28
C VAL A 541 -2.62 -29.55 17.70
N ASP A 542 -3.56 -30.33 17.17
CA ASP A 542 -3.69 -31.74 17.50
C ASP A 542 -2.54 -32.60 16.93
N ALA A 543 -2.55 -33.91 17.23
CA ALA A 543 -1.49 -34.81 16.81
C ALA A 543 -1.42 -35.02 15.29
N SER A 544 -2.50 -34.68 14.56
CA SER A 544 -2.57 -34.73 13.11
C SER A 544 -2.07 -33.45 12.43
N GLY A 545 -1.72 -32.42 13.22
CA GLY A 545 -1.24 -31.14 12.70
C GLY A 545 -2.37 -30.15 12.39
N LYS A 546 -3.58 -30.37 12.90
CA LYS A 546 -4.73 -29.48 12.69
C LYS A 546 -4.97 -28.56 13.88
N ASP A 547 -5.28 -27.29 13.61
CA ASP A 547 -5.72 -26.35 14.65
C ASP A 547 -6.98 -26.85 15.36
N VAL A 548 -6.98 -26.76 16.69
CA VAL A 548 -8.08 -27.19 17.56
C VAL A 548 -8.92 -25.98 17.94
N PRO A 549 -10.20 -25.93 17.53
CA PRO A 549 -11.14 -24.91 17.97
C PRO A 549 -11.32 -24.89 19.49
N THR A 550 -11.65 -23.72 20.04
CA THR A 550 -11.90 -23.55 21.49
C THR A 550 -12.89 -24.59 22.05
N ALA A 551 -13.98 -24.85 21.33
CA ALA A 551 -15.01 -25.81 21.75
C ALA A 551 -14.55 -27.28 21.80
N ASN A 552 -13.43 -27.60 21.15
CA ASN A 552 -12.90 -28.96 21.06
C ASN A 552 -11.67 -29.19 21.95
N MET A 553 -11.35 -28.21 22.80
CA MET A 553 -10.24 -28.34 23.74
C MET A 553 -10.52 -29.43 24.76
N THR A 554 -9.54 -30.32 24.94
CA THR A 554 -9.56 -31.32 26.00
C THR A 554 -8.74 -30.85 27.20
N GLU A 555 -8.98 -31.46 28.35
CA GLU A 555 -8.22 -31.19 29.58
C GLU A 555 -6.72 -31.40 29.39
N ALA A 556 -6.32 -32.48 28.70
CA ALA A 556 -4.92 -32.75 28.41
C ALA A 556 -4.26 -31.68 27.53
N MET A 557 -5.00 -31.14 26.54
CA MET A 557 -4.52 -30.05 25.70
C MET A 557 -4.35 -28.76 26.52
N HIS A 558 -5.32 -28.45 27.37
CA HIS A 558 -5.23 -27.31 28.27
C HIS A 558 -4.03 -27.38 29.23
N GLN A 559 -3.80 -28.54 29.85
CA GLN A 559 -2.64 -28.74 30.71
C GLN A 559 -1.33 -28.59 29.92
N ARG A 560 -1.25 -29.15 28.71
CA ARG A 560 -0.07 -29.04 27.87
C ARG A 560 0.25 -27.60 27.47
N MET A 561 -0.77 -26.80 27.14
CA MET A 561 -0.59 -25.36 26.89
C MET A 561 -0.10 -24.63 28.15
N ALA A 562 -0.67 -24.94 29.32
CA ALA A 562 -0.22 -24.37 30.58
C ALA A 562 1.26 -24.69 30.87
N ASP A 563 1.68 -25.93 30.65
CA ASP A 563 3.07 -26.35 30.83
C ASP A 563 4.01 -25.64 29.84
N LEU A 564 3.57 -25.38 28.62
CA LEU A 564 4.36 -24.65 27.63
C LEU A 564 4.53 -23.17 28.03
N TYR A 565 3.46 -22.50 28.49
CA TYR A 565 3.58 -21.13 29.04
C TYR A 565 4.59 -21.06 30.18
N GLU A 566 4.48 -21.97 31.15
CA GLU A 566 5.40 -22.03 32.29
C GLU A 566 6.85 -22.25 31.83
N TRP A 567 7.05 -23.17 30.88
CA TRP A 567 8.37 -23.48 30.35
C TRP A 567 8.99 -22.29 29.60
N ILE A 568 8.22 -21.58 28.77
CA ILE A 568 8.71 -20.41 28.02
C ILE A 568 9.22 -19.32 28.97
N PHE A 569 8.45 -19.00 30.02
CA PHE A 569 8.83 -17.92 30.94
C PHE A 569 10.02 -18.31 31.81
N LYS A 570 10.09 -19.56 32.28
CA LYS A 570 11.29 -20.04 32.98
C LYS A 570 12.51 -19.96 32.09
N LYS A 571 12.41 -20.31 30.80
CA LYS A 571 13.51 -20.18 29.85
C LYS A 571 13.90 -18.73 29.57
N TYR A 572 12.92 -17.84 29.47
CA TYR A 572 13.18 -16.41 29.36
C TYR A 572 14.01 -15.91 30.56
N PHE A 573 13.59 -16.23 31.79
CA PHE A 573 14.32 -15.82 33.00
C PHE A 573 15.68 -16.52 33.17
N GLU A 574 15.81 -17.78 32.72
CA GLU A 574 17.04 -18.56 32.75
C GLU A 574 18.10 -18.01 31.77
N ILE A 575 17.68 -17.65 30.56
CA ILE A 575 18.59 -17.38 29.43
C ILE A 575 18.85 -15.89 29.25
N ILE A 576 17.83 -15.03 29.39
CA ILE A 576 17.99 -13.60 29.22
C ILE A 576 18.61 -13.01 30.49
N PRO A 577 19.75 -12.30 30.43
CA PRO A 577 20.33 -11.67 31.61
C PRO A 577 19.35 -10.69 32.27
N ALA A 578 19.33 -10.63 33.61
CA ALA A 578 18.37 -9.82 34.36
C ALA A 578 18.31 -8.34 33.91
N ALA A 579 19.45 -7.75 33.51
CA ALA A 579 19.51 -6.38 33.01
C ALA A 579 18.90 -6.18 31.60
N GLN A 580 18.71 -7.28 30.86
CA GLN A 580 18.06 -7.30 29.53
C GLN A 580 16.59 -7.71 29.60
N GLN A 581 16.12 -8.26 30.72
CA GLN A 581 14.73 -8.68 30.88
C GLN A 581 13.80 -7.45 30.99
N TRP A 582 13.04 -7.15 29.93
CA TRP A 582 12.20 -5.93 29.91
C TRP A 582 10.72 -6.18 30.21
N GLY A 583 10.13 -7.26 29.68
CA GLY A 583 8.74 -7.57 29.96
C GLY A 583 8.13 -8.67 29.10
N ILE A 584 6.99 -9.17 29.57
CA ILE A 584 6.17 -10.20 28.94
C ILE A 584 4.76 -9.65 28.81
N CYS A 585 4.14 -9.82 27.65
CA CYS A 585 2.79 -9.34 27.35
C CYS A 585 2.01 -10.44 26.65
N GLN A 586 0.79 -10.68 27.13
CA GLN A 586 -0.18 -11.59 26.53
C GLN A 586 -1.07 -10.77 25.59
N TRP A 587 -1.17 -11.18 24.33
CA TRP A 587 -1.92 -10.43 23.31
C TRP A 587 -3.43 -10.57 23.47
N CYS A 588 -3.90 -11.80 23.69
CA CYS A 588 -5.32 -12.09 23.84
C CYS A 588 -5.67 -12.31 25.32
N ALA A 589 -6.52 -11.46 25.90
CA ALA A 589 -7.07 -11.72 27.23
C ALA A 589 -7.97 -12.96 27.19
N THR A 590 -9.00 -12.94 26.34
CA THR A 590 -9.94 -14.05 26.17
C THR A 590 -9.58 -14.91 24.96
N ASP A 591 -10.21 -16.08 24.86
CA ASP A 591 -10.23 -16.85 23.62
C ASP A 591 -10.83 -16.04 22.47
N SER A 592 -10.43 -16.38 21.25
CA SER A 592 -10.82 -15.62 20.07
C SER A 592 -12.20 -16.08 19.56
N PRO A 593 -13.17 -15.16 19.36
CA PRO A 593 -14.48 -15.52 18.85
C PRO A 593 -14.42 -15.96 17.38
N THR A 594 -15.48 -16.61 16.90
CA THR A 594 -15.55 -17.14 15.52
C THR A 594 -15.53 -16.06 14.45
N ASN A 595 -15.94 -14.83 14.78
CA ASN A 595 -15.96 -13.69 13.88
C ASN A 595 -14.74 -12.75 14.05
N SER A 596 -13.72 -13.17 14.78
CA SER A 596 -12.51 -12.37 14.97
C SER A 596 -11.70 -12.25 13.68
N GLY A 597 -11.14 -11.07 13.42
CA GLY A 597 -10.11 -10.87 12.39
C GLY A 597 -8.75 -11.41 12.79
N TRP A 598 -8.55 -11.78 14.07
CA TRP A 598 -7.31 -12.32 14.62
C TRP A 598 -7.54 -13.72 15.20
N ARG A 599 -6.89 -14.74 14.61
CA ARG A 599 -6.94 -16.15 15.04
C ARG A 599 -8.35 -16.63 15.41
N ALA A 600 -9.31 -16.49 14.49
CA ALA A 600 -10.72 -16.80 14.74
C ALA A 600 -10.92 -18.19 15.35
N ASN A 601 -11.86 -18.32 16.29
CA ASN A 601 -12.25 -19.59 16.92
C ASN A 601 -11.11 -20.36 17.62
N THR A 602 -10.05 -19.67 18.05
CA THR A 602 -8.83 -20.30 18.60
C THR A 602 -8.72 -20.09 20.12
N PRO A 603 -8.23 -21.09 20.90
CA PRO A 603 -8.13 -21.02 22.36
C PRO A 603 -6.93 -20.21 22.88
N VAL A 604 -6.74 -19.00 22.36
CA VAL A 604 -5.55 -18.14 22.55
C VAL A 604 -5.49 -17.37 23.88
N GLY A 605 -6.61 -17.29 24.62
CA GLY A 605 -6.71 -16.48 25.83
C GLY A 605 -6.21 -17.17 27.09
N LEU A 606 -5.97 -16.37 28.13
CA LEU A 606 -5.85 -16.84 29.52
C LEU A 606 -7.24 -17.00 30.17
N TRP A 607 -8.26 -16.38 29.58
CA TRP A 607 -9.66 -16.50 29.95
C TRP A 607 -10.50 -17.07 28.80
N THR A 608 -11.64 -17.67 29.13
CA THR A 608 -12.69 -17.97 28.15
C THR A 608 -13.38 -16.67 27.70
N LEU A 609 -14.25 -16.75 26.68
CA LEU A 609 -15.08 -15.60 26.25
C LEU A 609 -16.00 -15.07 27.38
N ASP A 610 -16.37 -15.93 28.33
CA ASP A 610 -17.17 -15.58 29.51
C ASP A 610 -16.31 -15.20 30.73
N TRP A 611 -15.02 -14.89 30.52
CA TRP A 611 -14.09 -14.46 31.56
C TRP A 611 -13.82 -15.49 32.67
N TYR A 612 -14.01 -16.79 32.39
CA TYR A 612 -13.53 -17.84 33.29
C TYR A 612 -12.03 -18.07 33.09
N ARG A 613 -11.28 -18.15 34.21
CA ARG A 613 -9.84 -18.44 34.18
C ARG A 613 -9.59 -19.83 33.61
N LYS A 614 -8.65 -19.95 32.67
CA LYS A 614 -8.25 -21.22 32.04
C LYS A 614 -7.00 -21.81 32.70
N HIS A 615 -6.70 -23.07 32.40
CA HIS A 615 -5.43 -23.72 32.76
C HIS A 615 -4.19 -22.91 32.31
N THR A 616 -4.28 -22.26 31.14
CA THR A 616 -3.22 -21.38 30.62
C THR A 616 -2.90 -20.21 31.54
N TYR A 617 -3.88 -19.66 32.28
CA TYR A 617 -3.63 -18.66 33.32
C TYR A 617 -2.73 -19.22 34.43
N ALA A 618 -2.99 -20.45 34.90
CA ALA A 618 -2.18 -21.07 35.94
C ALA A 618 -0.74 -21.33 35.45
N GLY A 619 -0.58 -21.81 34.20
CA GLY A 619 0.73 -21.96 33.57
C GLY A 619 1.50 -20.63 33.47
N PHE A 620 0.81 -19.58 33.03
CA PHE A 620 1.34 -18.22 32.98
C PHE A 620 1.84 -17.75 34.36
N ALA A 621 1.01 -17.90 35.40
CA ALA A 621 1.34 -17.51 36.77
C ALA A 621 2.55 -18.30 37.33
N ARG A 622 2.58 -19.62 37.14
CA ARG A 622 3.72 -20.46 37.56
C ARG A 622 5.01 -20.10 36.84
N GLY A 623 4.92 -19.76 35.55
CA GLY A 623 6.05 -19.27 34.77
C GLY A 623 6.65 -17.99 35.33
N LEU A 624 5.83 -17.14 35.96
CA LEU A 624 6.24 -15.93 36.67
C LEU A 624 6.64 -16.15 38.14
N GLY A 625 6.65 -17.40 38.61
CA GLY A 625 7.09 -17.77 39.96
C GLY A 625 5.98 -18.00 40.98
N ALA A 626 4.71 -18.08 40.57
CA ALA A 626 3.62 -18.47 41.47
C ALA A 626 3.76 -19.94 41.96
N PRO A 627 3.19 -20.29 43.13
CA PRO A 627 3.10 -21.69 43.58
C PRO A 627 2.34 -22.58 42.58
N LYS A 628 2.48 -23.90 42.72
CA LYS A 628 1.88 -24.89 41.79
C LYS A 628 0.36 -24.75 41.62
N ASP A 629 -0.33 -24.33 42.69
CA ASP A 629 -1.78 -24.11 42.74
C ASP A 629 -2.10 -22.62 43.01
N PRO A 630 -2.00 -21.73 42.01
CA PRO A 630 -2.34 -20.32 42.18
C PRO A 630 -3.86 -20.15 42.25
N THR A 631 -4.37 -19.63 43.38
CA THR A 631 -5.81 -19.37 43.65
C THR A 631 -6.42 -18.31 42.76
#